data_AF-A0A1Q9MUT5-F1
#
_entry.id   AF-A0A1Q9MUT5-F1
#
_cell.length_a   1.000
_cell.length_b   1.000
_cell.length_c   1.000
_cell.angle_alpha   90.00
_cell.angle_beta   90.00
_cell.angle_gamma   90.00
#
_symmetry.space_group_name_H-M   'P 1'
#
loop_
_entity.id
_entity.type
_entity.pdbx_description
1 polymer ?
#
loop_
_entity_poly.entity_id
_entity_poly.type
_entity_poly.pdbx_seq_one_letter_code
_entity_poly.pdbx_strand_id
1 'polypeptide(L)'
;MNKKIIFALIFGIIGVAATITVVVLWPKNPSTLDREQIAKELLEKVYRANTTGELDSCFTTQFKQQITMDYLLYLLDSLKSHLNFYQNGQIIPITGSGIFNYTVNMQNGNISGQIIITVTKLISGFSINKINFFESYLTTLVIDDIVDEFNTINGNKSLFIARDDDILLDNSVANDLAVASTFKLYVLEALRQKVDADPDINWQTTIPILNKLKSLPSGVMHTWENGTLVTLQTMADYMISISDNTATDHLIHYLNRTYVESFLPTDYALPLLKTAESFKLRWLLDDTELQYYLTLNITQKQVYLDTILYDLDINLIYNKIDLDIWEGIDIRKQIEWYFNSTEIVKIKFSDQCETQNAG
;
A
#
# COMPACT_ATOMS: atom_id res chain seq x y z
N MET A 1 38.59 -14.78 26.75
CA MET A 1 39.21 -13.53 26.22
C MET A 1 38.35 -12.35 26.64
N ASN A 2 38.87 -11.49 27.52
CA ASN A 2 38.15 -10.36 28.09
C ASN A 2 37.75 -9.35 27.00
N LYS A 3 36.45 -9.15 26.78
CA LYS A 3 35.94 -8.08 25.90
C LYS A 3 36.17 -6.74 26.60
N LYS A 4 37.09 -5.92 26.09
CA LYS A 4 37.26 -4.53 26.53
C LYS A 4 36.13 -3.69 25.94
N ILE A 5 35.31 -3.12 26.80
CA ILE A 5 34.34 -2.07 26.41
C ILE A 5 35.14 -0.78 26.23
N ILE A 6 35.03 -0.14 25.07
CA ILE A 6 35.64 1.16 24.80
C ILE A 6 34.54 2.20 24.92
N PHE A 7 34.66 3.08 25.90
CA PHE A 7 33.83 4.27 26.02
C PHE A 7 34.53 5.42 25.31
N ALA A 8 33.86 6.01 24.33
CA ALA A 8 34.28 7.28 23.74
C ALA A 8 33.31 8.37 24.21
N LEU A 9 33.83 9.35 24.96
CA LEU A 9 33.10 10.55 25.33
C LEU A 9 33.42 11.63 24.30
N ILE A 10 32.42 12.05 23.54
CA ILE A 10 32.54 13.16 22.59
C ILE A 10 31.86 14.37 23.24
N PHE A 11 32.64 15.42 23.49
CA PHE A 11 32.11 16.70 23.96
C PHE A 11 31.87 17.62 22.77
N GLY A 12 30.62 18.01 22.55
CA GLY A 12 30.25 19.09 21.63
C GLY A 12 29.59 20.21 22.42
N ILE A 13 30.10 21.44 22.31
CA ILE A 13 29.44 22.62 22.88
C ILE A 13 28.64 23.27 21.75
N ILE A 14 27.31 23.22 21.86
CA ILE A 14 26.39 24.02 21.05
C ILE A 14 25.42 24.71 22.03
N GLY A 15 25.68 25.97 22.35
CA GLY A 15 24.82 26.78 23.24
C GLY A 15 24.83 26.38 24.73
N VAL A 16 23.89 26.95 25.50
CA VAL A 16 23.83 26.94 26.99
C VAL A 16 23.45 25.56 27.59
N ALA A 17 23.39 24.50 26.78
CA ALA A 17 23.11 23.14 27.24
C ALA A 17 24.27 22.22 26.90
N ALA A 18 24.96 21.70 27.92
CA ALA A 18 25.95 20.64 27.75
C ALA A 18 25.22 19.29 27.63
N THR A 19 25.09 18.76 26.41
CA THR A 19 24.63 17.39 26.21
C THR A 19 25.82 16.43 26.27
N ILE A 20 25.81 15.50 27.22
CA ILE A 20 26.74 14.37 27.25
C ILE A 20 26.13 13.25 26.43
N THR A 21 26.67 13.00 25.23
CA THR A 21 26.31 11.79 24.46
C THR A 21 27.30 10.68 24.78
N VAL A 22 26.83 9.66 25.49
CA VAL A 22 27.60 8.43 25.70
C VAL A 22 27.35 7.51 24.50
N VAL A 23 28.31 7.44 23.58
CA VAL A 23 28.27 6.47 22.49
C VAL A 23 28.94 5.19 22.98
N VAL A 24 28.15 4.17 23.26
CA VAL A 24 28.64 2.82 23.55
C VAL A 24 28.94 2.13 22.23
N LEU A 25 30.22 2.13 21.82
CA LEU A 25 30.65 1.38 20.65
C LEU A 25 30.93 -0.07 21.06
N TRP A 26 30.01 -0.98 20.73
CA TRP A 26 30.33 -2.40 20.74
C TRP A 26 31.24 -2.71 19.54
N PRO A 27 32.43 -3.30 19.75
CA PRO A 27 33.23 -3.78 18.63
C PRO A 27 32.43 -4.86 17.90
N LYS A 28 32.12 -4.64 16.62
CA LYS A 28 31.47 -5.64 15.75
C LYS A 28 32.29 -6.92 15.79
N ASN A 29 31.62 -8.08 15.91
CA ASN A 29 32.29 -9.37 15.93
C ASN A 29 32.92 -9.63 14.55
N PRO A 30 34.18 -10.11 14.44
CA PRO A 30 34.85 -10.35 13.15
C PRO A 30 34.04 -11.20 12.17
N SER A 31 33.23 -12.14 12.68
CA SER A 31 32.34 -12.98 11.86
C SER A 31 31.14 -12.22 11.27
N THR A 32 30.74 -11.10 11.86
CA THR A 32 29.67 -10.22 11.33
C THR A 32 30.23 -9.27 10.27
N LEU A 33 31.46 -8.76 10.47
CA LEU A 33 32.18 -7.98 9.47
C LEU A 33 32.43 -8.79 8.18
N ASP A 34 32.81 -10.07 8.29
CA ASP A 34 32.95 -10.97 7.15
C ASP A 34 31.62 -11.13 6.38
N ARG A 35 30.50 -11.31 7.10
CA ARG A 35 29.17 -11.47 6.47
C ARG A 35 28.64 -10.20 5.82
N GLU A 36 28.84 -9.03 6.44
CA GLU A 36 28.47 -7.75 5.82
C GLU A 36 29.23 -7.52 4.51
N GLN A 37 30.53 -7.82 4.51
CA GLN A 37 31.37 -7.70 3.32
C GLN A 37 30.92 -8.68 2.21
N ILE A 38 30.70 -9.95 2.55
CA ILE A 38 30.17 -10.96 1.61
C ILE A 38 28.82 -10.54 1.04
N ALA A 39 27.91 -10.07 1.90
CA ALA A 39 26.60 -9.62 1.49
C ALA A 39 26.72 -8.46 0.48
N LYS A 40 27.65 -7.53 0.72
CA LYS A 40 27.90 -6.39 -0.18
C LYS A 40 28.46 -6.82 -1.52
N GLU A 41 29.44 -7.74 -1.51
CA GLU A 41 30.02 -8.31 -2.74
C GLU A 41 28.99 -9.10 -3.56
N LEU A 42 28.13 -9.88 -2.90
CA LEU A 42 27.06 -10.60 -3.58
C LEU A 42 26.02 -9.66 -4.17
N LEU A 43 25.60 -8.61 -3.46
CA LEU A 43 24.70 -7.61 -4.02
C LEU A 43 25.30 -6.89 -5.24
N GLU A 44 26.57 -6.51 -5.16
CA GLU A 44 27.25 -5.90 -6.30
C GLU A 44 27.25 -6.86 -7.51
N LYS A 45 27.56 -8.14 -7.30
CA LYS A 45 27.49 -9.15 -8.38
C LYS A 45 26.08 -9.28 -8.95
N VAL A 46 25.05 -9.35 -8.11
CA VAL A 46 23.65 -9.46 -8.54
C VAL A 46 23.26 -8.27 -9.42
N TYR A 47 23.50 -7.03 -8.96
CA TYR A 47 23.10 -5.84 -9.71
C TYR A 47 24.00 -5.52 -10.93
N ARG A 48 25.18 -6.14 -11.02
CA ARG A 48 26.07 -6.05 -12.19
C ARG A 48 25.94 -7.22 -13.17
N ALA A 49 25.27 -8.30 -12.80
CA ALA A 49 25.18 -9.51 -13.62
C ALA A 49 24.50 -9.22 -14.96
N ASN A 50 25.10 -9.70 -16.05
CA ASN A 50 24.55 -9.64 -17.42
C ASN A 50 24.27 -11.04 -17.98
N THR A 51 24.54 -12.08 -17.20
CA THR A 51 24.31 -13.47 -17.56
C THR A 51 23.73 -14.24 -16.39
N THR A 52 23.00 -15.31 -16.68
CA THR A 52 22.46 -16.20 -15.63
C THR A 52 23.56 -16.95 -14.88
N GLY A 53 24.72 -17.19 -15.50
CA GLY A 53 25.87 -17.82 -14.84
C GLY A 53 26.47 -16.94 -13.72
N GLU A 54 26.50 -15.63 -13.90
CA GLU A 54 26.94 -14.70 -12.84
C GLU A 54 25.97 -14.71 -11.66
N LEU A 55 24.66 -14.73 -11.93
CA LEU A 55 23.63 -14.87 -10.90
C LEU A 55 23.69 -16.23 -10.20
N ASP A 56 23.90 -17.33 -10.94
CA ASP A 56 23.86 -18.70 -10.40
C ASP A 56 24.84 -18.89 -9.23
N SER A 57 25.99 -18.21 -9.30
CA SER A 57 27.03 -18.21 -8.28
C SER A 57 26.68 -17.44 -6.99
N CYS A 58 25.62 -16.63 -7.01
CA CYS A 58 25.22 -15.76 -5.90
C CYS A 58 24.12 -16.37 -5.02
N PHE A 59 23.32 -17.29 -5.57
CA PHE A 59 22.11 -17.80 -4.92
C PHE A 59 22.20 -19.28 -4.52
N THR A 60 21.54 -19.63 -3.42
CA THR A 60 21.41 -21.03 -2.98
C THR A 60 20.54 -21.84 -3.94
N THR A 61 20.71 -23.18 -3.95
CA THR A 61 19.85 -24.10 -4.72
C THR A 61 18.37 -23.94 -4.39
N GLN A 62 18.01 -23.73 -3.12
CA GLN A 62 16.62 -23.57 -2.68
C GLN A 62 15.97 -22.33 -3.31
N PHE A 63 16.68 -21.20 -3.34
CA PHE A 63 16.18 -19.97 -3.96
C PHE A 63 15.89 -20.19 -5.45
N LYS A 64 16.82 -20.86 -6.15
CA LYS A 64 16.71 -21.15 -7.59
C LYS A 64 15.55 -22.07 -7.96
N GLN A 65 15.00 -22.84 -7.01
CA GLN A 65 13.78 -23.64 -7.21
C GLN A 65 12.50 -22.81 -7.20
N GLN A 66 12.52 -21.63 -6.55
CA GLN A 66 11.37 -20.73 -6.46
C GLN A 66 11.39 -19.68 -7.57
N ILE A 67 12.58 -19.22 -7.95
CA ILE A 67 12.79 -18.16 -8.93
C ILE A 67 13.88 -18.61 -9.91
N THR A 68 13.56 -18.67 -11.20
CA THR A 68 14.56 -19.02 -12.23
C THR A 68 15.54 -17.87 -12.43
N MET A 69 16.81 -18.18 -12.75
CA MET A 69 17.82 -17.15 -13.00
C MET A 69 17.52 -16.33 -14.26
N ASP A 70 16.86 -16.91 -15.27
CA ASP A 70 16.41 -16.17 -16.45
C ASP A 70 15.40 -15.09 -16.08
N TYR A 71 14.41 -15.42 -15.23
CA TYR A 71 13.41 -14.47 -14.78
C TYR A 71 14.04 -13.37 -13.90
N LEU A 72 14.94 -13.74 -12.99
CA LEU A 72 15.65 -12.75 -12.17
C LEU A 72 16.53 -11.83 -13.02
N LEU A 73 17.24 -12.37 -14.02
CA LEU A 73 18.05 -11.57 -14.94
C LEU A 73 17.18 -10.60 -15.74
N TYR A 74 16.06 -11.07 -16.28
CA TYR A 74 15.08 -10.24 -16.97
C TYR A 74 14.59 -9.07 -16.10
N LEU A 75 14.23 -9.33 -14.84
CA LEU A 75 13.81 -8.27 -13.90
C LEU A 75 14.93 -7.27 -13.63
N LEU A 76 16.16 -7.75 -13.42
CA LEU A 76 17.31 -6.87 -13.18
C LEU A 76 17.66 -6.04 -14.42
N ASP A 77 17.52 -6.59 -15.62
CA ASP A 77 17.75 -5.86 -16.88
C ASP A 77 16.68 -4.80 -17.13
N SER A 78 15.41 -5.11 -16.82
CA SER A 78 14.31 -4.14 -16.83
C SER A 78 14.53 -3.00 -15.82
N LEU A 79 15.11 -3.29 -14.65
CA LEU A 79 15.50 -2.24 -13.71
C LEU A 79 16.66 -1.39 -14.23
N LYS A 80 17.67 -2.03 -14.82
CA LYS A 80 18.84 -1.34 -15.39
C LYS A 80 18.48 -0.48 -16.61
N SER A 81 17.48 -0.84 -17.41
CA SER A 81 17.06 0.00 -18.54
C SER A 81 16.60 1.40 -18.10
N HIS A 82 16.10 1.53 -16.86
CA HIS A 82 15.63 2.80 -16.29
C HIS A 82 16.64 3.43 -15.31
N LEU A 83 17.16 2.62 -14.38
CA LEU A 83 18.06 3.07 -13.31
C LEU A 83 19.52 3.18 -13.75
N ASN A 84 19.84 2.60 -14.92
CA ASN A 84 21.16 2.53 -15.51
C ASN A 84 22.15 1.76 -14.61
N PHE A 85 23.46 2.04 -14.66
CA PHE A 85 24.46 1.18 -14.04
C PHE A 85 24.55 1.31 -12.52
N TYR A 86 24.94 0.21 -11.86
CA TYR A 86 25.29 0.15 -10.45
C TYR A 86 26.47 1.07 -10.12
N GLN A 87 26.35 1.85 -9.04
CA GLN A 87 27.42 2.70 -8.52
C GLN A 87 28.02 2.14 -7.23
N ASN A 88 27.19 1.96 -6.20
CA ASN A 88 27.61 1.42 -4.91
C ASN A 88 26.43 0.84 -4.12
N GLY A 89 26.73 0.14 -3.03
CA GLY A 89 25.73 -0.47 -2.16
C GLY A 89 26.08 -0.30 -0.68
N GLN A 90 25.04 -0.10 0.12
CA GLN A 90 25.08 -0.08 1.57
C GLN A 90 24.28 -1.25 2.12
N ILE A 91 24.77 -1.81 3.23
CA ILE A 91 24.14 -2.90 3.94
C ILE A 91 24.04 -2.57 5.42
N ILE A 92 22.88 -2.83 6.01
CA ILE A 92 22.59 -2.68 7.41
C ILE A 92 22.11 -4.04 7.95
N PRO A 93 22.89 -4.71 8.82
CA PRO A 93 22.48 -5.99 9.39
C PRO A 93 21.28 -5.80 10.33
N ILE A 94 20.34 -6.75 10.28
CA ILE A 94 19.35 -6.92 11.32
C ILE A 94 19.98 -7.84 12.38
N THR A 95 20.12 -7.31 13.59
CA THR A 95 20.86 -8.00 14.65
C THR A 95 20.19 -9.33 15.00
N GLY A 96 20.95 -10.43 14.92
CA GLY A 96 20.50 -11.77 15.34
C GLY A 96 19.77 -12.61 14.30
N SER A 97 19.53 -12.12 13.07
CA SER A 97 18.67 -12.81 12.09
C SER A 97 19.37 -13.30 10.81
N GLY A 98 20.61 -12.88 10.54
CA GLY A 98 21.27 -13.16 9.24
C GLY A 98 20.63 -12.44 8.04
N ILE A 99 19.67 -11.55 8.33
CA ILE A 99 18.99 -10.69 7.37
C ILE A 99 19.73 -9.36 7.31
N PHE A 100 19.83 -8.80 6.11
CA PHE A 100 20.45 -7.53 5.84
C PHE A 100 19.49 -6.66 5.05
N ASN A 101 19.18 -5.47 5.56
CA ASN A 101 18.60 -4.42 4.74
C ASN A 101 19.70 -3.89 3.83
N TYR A 102 19.37 -3.63 2.57
CA TYR A 102 20.30 -3.02 1.63
C TYR A 102 19.71 -1.79 0.97
N THR A 103 20.60 -0.91 0.51
CA THR A 103 20.29 0.13 -0.46
C THR A 103 21.40 0.14 -1.50
N VAL A 104 21.02 -0.03 -2.76
CA VAL A 104 21.91 0.00 -3.92
C VAL A 104 21.66 1.30 -4.66
N ASN A 105 22.70 2.11 -4.80
CA ASN A 105 22.68 3.32 -5.62
C ASN A 105 23.03 2.95 -7.05
N MET A 106 22.14 3.30 -7.94
CA MET A 106 22.27 3.26 -9.39
C MET A 106 22.51 4.69 -9.89
N GLN A 107 22.86 4.87 -11.16
CA GLN A 107 23.09 6.22 -11.69
C GLN A 107 21.84 7.11 -11.60
N ASN A 108 20.65 6.56 -11.90
CA ASN A 108 19.41 7.32 -12.01
C ASN A 108 18.48 7.15 -10.80
N GLY A 109 18.92 6.47 -9.74
CA GLY A 109 18.08 6.21 -8.59
C GLY A 109 18.70 5.25 -7.58
N ASN A 110 17.89 4.77 -6.63
CA ASN A 110 18.30 3.75 -5.69
C ASN A 110 17.22 2.67 -5.51
N ILE A 111 17.69 1.49 -5.12
CA ILE A 111 16.85 0.31 -4.86
C ILE A 111 17.12 -0.13 -3.43
N SER A 112 16.08 -0.29 -2.63
CA SER A 112 16.17 -0.79 -1.27
C SER A 112 15.40 -2.10 -1.12
N GLY A 113 15.93 -2.99 -0.30
CA GLY A 113 15.33 -4.30 -0.10
C GLY A 113 16.00 -5.08 1.02
N GLN A 114 15.79 -6.40 1.02
CA GLN A 114 16.39 -7.30 1.99
C GLN A 114 17.08 -8.48 1.31
N ILE A 115 18.18 -8.94 1.92
CA ILE A 115 18.80 -10.22 1.59
C ILE A 115 19.04 -11.05 2.85
N ILE A 116 19.02 -12.37 2.66
CA ILE A 116 19.35 -13.34 3.69
C ILE A 116 20.58 -14.11 3.24
N ILE A 117 21.66 -14.05 4.03
CA ILE A 117 22.90 -14.76 3.75
C ILE A 117 23.03 -15.97 4.68
N THR A 118 23.23 -17.13 4.09
CA THR A 118 23.40 -18.38 4.84
C THR A 118 24.85 -18.59 5.29
N VAL A 119 25.08 -19.65 6.07
CA VAL A 119 26.44 -20.10 6.44
C VAL A 119 27.29 -20.51 5.24
N THR A 120 26.68 -20.85 4.10
CA THR A 120 27.39 -21.18 2.85
C THR A 120 27.81 -19.95 2.07
N LYS A 121 27.64 -18.74 2.63
CA LYS A 121 28.02 -17.46 2.01
C LYS A 121 27.29 -17.20 0.67
N LEU A 122 26.03 -17.64 0.57
CA LEU A 122 25.15 -17.42 -0.59
C LEU A 122 23.82 -16.78 -0.15
N ILE A 123 23.13 -16.15 -1.10
CA ILE A 123 21.81 -15.56 -0.89
C ILE A 123 20.73 -16.66 -0.88
N SER A 124 19.97 -16.77 0.20
CA SER A 124 18.80 -17.66 0.30
C SER A 124 17.46 -16.95 0.22
N GLY A 125 17.45 -15.63 0.40
CA GLY A 125 16.27 -14.78 0.25
C GLY A 125 16.68 -13.43 -0.29
N PHE A 126 15.89 -12.89 -1.22
CA PHE A 126 16.13 -11.62 -1.90
C PHE A 126 14.79 -10.95 -2.16
N SER A 127 14.65 -9.71 -1.71
CA SER A 127 13.49 -8.88 -1.99
C SER A 127 13.93 -7.49 -2.44
N ILE A 128 13.12 -6.90 -3.33
CA ILE A 128 13.17 -5.48 -3.68
C ILE A 128 11.91 -4.87 -3.09
N ASN A 129 12.08 -3.95 -2.15
CA ASN A 129 10.96 -3.37 -1.39
C ASN A 129 10.61 -1.96 -1.87
N LYS A 130 11.61 -1.22 -2.37
CA LYS A 130 11.44 0.17 -2.80
C LYS A 130 12.39 0.49 -3.95
N ILE A 131 11.89 1.23 -4.93
CA ILE A 131 12.68 1.84 -6.00
C ILE A 131 12.42 3.34 -5.95
N ASN A 132 13.47 4.16 -5.95
CA ASN A 132 13.38 5.61 -6.04
C ASN A 132 14.18 6.07 -7.25
N PHE A 133 13.60 6.95 -8.05
CA PHE A 133 14.32 7.65 -9.12
C PHE A 133 14.85 8.98 -8.60
N PHE A 134 16.05 9.37 -9.03
CA PHE A 134 16.60 10.68 -8.74
C PHE A 134 15.93 11.75 -9.61
N GLU A 135 15.81 12.96 -9.07
CA GLU A 135 15.21 14.10 -9.77
C GLU A 135 15.89 14.39 -11.12
N SER A 136 17.21 14.23 -11.19
CA SER A 136 17.98 14.38 -12.44
C SER A 136 17.53 13.43 -13.54
N TYR A 137 17.02 12.24 -13.21
CA TYR A 137 16.44 11.33 -14.20
C TYR A 137 15.00 11.71 -14.51
N LEU A 138 14.19 11.99 -13.49
CA LEU A 138 12.78 12.37 -13.68
C LEU A 138 12.61 13.58 -14.60
N THR A 139 13.50 14.57 -14.51
CA THR A 139 13.51 15.77 -15.38
C THR A 139 13.89 15.49 -16.84
N THR A 140 14.38 14.29 -17.16
CA THR A 140 14.66 13.86 -18.54
C THR A 140 13.50 13.13 -19.20
N LEU A 141 12.47 12.75 -18.43
CA LEU A 141 11.34 11.99 -18.95
C LEU A 141 10.42 12.88 -19.80
N VAL A 142 9.92 12.29 -20.89
CA VAL A 142 8.94 12.91 -21.78
C VAL A 142 7.61 12.18 -21.60
N ILE A 143 6.52 12.94 -21.48
CA ILE A 143 5.19 12.37 -21.18
C ILE A 143 4.72 11.39 -22.25
N ASP A 144 5.02 11.65 -23.52
CA ASP A 144 4.64 10.78 -24.65
C ASP A 144 5.34 9.41 -24.55
N ASP A 145 6.62 9.37 -24.19
CA ASP A 145 7.37 8.12 -23.99
C ASP A 145 6.79 7.31 -22.82
N ILE A 146 6.40 7.99 -21.73
CA ILE A 146 5.73 7.34 -20.58
C ILE A 146 4.39 6.73 -21.02
N VAL A 147 3.62 7.45 -21.84
CA VAL A 147 2.32 6.99 -22.34
C VAL A 147 2.50 5.78 -23.27
N ASP A 148 3.49 5.82 -24.16
CA ASP A 148 3.81 4.72 -25.06
C ASP A 148 4.23 3.46 -24.27
N GLU A 149 5.11 3.60 -23.27
CA GLU A 149 5.48 2.50 -22.39
C GLU A 149 4.27 1.97 -21.61
N PHE A 150 3.48 2.87 -21.02
CA PHE A 150 2.26 2.51 -20.31
C PHE A 150 1.29 1.72 -21.21
N ASN A 151 1.17 2.10 -22.48
CA ASN A 151 0.31 1.44 -23.47
C ASN A 151 0.72 -0.01 -23.75
N THR A 152 1.99 -0.38 -23.54
CA THR A 152 2.48 -1.76 -23.68
C THR A 152 2.04 -2.70 -22.54
N ILE A 153 1.59 -2.15 -21.40
CA ILE A 153 1.15 -2.95 -20.25
C ILE A 153 -0.14 -3.71 -20.62
N ASN A 154 -0.15 -5.03 -20.42
CA ASN A 154 -1.33 -5.85 -20.68
C ASN A 154 -2.47 -5.56 -19.68
N GLY A 155 -3.72 -5.73 -20.12
CA GLY A 155 -4.92 -5.54 -19.30
C GLY A 155 -5.61 -4.18 -19.52
N ASN A 156 -6.77 -4.03 -18.89
CA ASN A 156 -7.51 -2.77 -18.89
C ASN A 156 -6.79 -1.76 -18.01
N LYS A 157 -6.54 -0.57 -18.56
CA LYS A 157 -5.72 0.46 -17.92
C LYS A 157 -6.19 1.84 -18.36
N SER A 158 -5.98 2.83 -17.49
CA SER A 158 -6.32 4.23 -17.70
C SER A 158 -5.24 5.09 -17.05
N LEU A 159 -4.84 6.16 -17.73
CA LEU A 159 -3.94 7.17 -17.20
C LEU A 159 -4.53 8.55 -17.48
N PHE A 160 -4.85 9.27 -16.40
CA PHE A 160 -5.41 10.61 -16.47
C PHE A 160 -4.60 11.54 -15.58
N ILE A 161 -4.18 12.68 -16.12
CA ILE A 161 -3.46 13.71 -15.39
C ILE A 161 -4.14 15.04 -15.67
N ALA A 162 -4.55 15.71 -14.60
CA ALA A 162 -5.09 17.06 -14.66
C ALA A 162 -4.36 17.95 -13.66
N ARG A 163 -4.39 19.25 -13.95
CA ARG A 163 -4.02 20.31 -13.02
C ARG A 163 -5.21 21.25 -12.92
N ASP A 164 -5.81 21.32 -11.75
CA ASP A 164 -7.04 22.08 -11.53
C ASP A 164 -8.17 21.62 -12.49
N ASP A 165 -8.55 22.46 -13.44
CA ASP A 165 -9.52 22.16 -14.50
C ASP A 165 -8.87 21.83 -15.85
N ASP A 166 -7.54 21.97 -15.96
CA ASP A 166 -6.79 21.70 -17.19
C ASP A 166 -6.41 20.23 -17.28
N ILE A 167 -6.92 19.55 -18.32
CA ILE A 167 -6.54 18.18 -18.65
C ILE A 167 -5.16 18.21 -19.33
N LEU A 168 -4.16 17.63 -18.67
CA LEU A 168 -2.79 17.54 -19.18
C LEU A 168 -2.55 16.25 -19.96
N LEU A 169 -3.21 15.17 -19.56
CA LEU A 169 -3.16 13.87 -20.23
C LEU A 169 -4.48 13.13 -20.03
N ASP A 170 -5.01 12.60 -21.12
CA ASP A 170 -6.15 11.71 -21.15
C ASP A 170 -5.80 10.49 -22.02
N ASN A 171 -5.56 9.35 -21.36
CA ASN A 171 -5.30 8.08 -22.02
C ASN A 171 -6.22 6.98 -21.48
N SER A 172 -7.15 6.53 -22.33
CA SER A 172 -8.04 5.39 -22.07
C SER A 172 -8.98 5.53 -20.87
N VAL A 173 -9.47 6.76 -20.59
CA VAL A 173 -10.32 7.04 -19.40
C VAL A 173 -11.79 6.64 -19.52
N ALA A 174 -12.21 6.08 -20.66
CA ALA A 174 -13.63 5.88 -20.96
C ALA A 174 -14.28 4.70 -20.23
N ASN A 175 -13.48 3.82 -19.61
CA ASN A 175 -14.00 2.62 -18.94
C ASN A 175 -13.87 2.75 -17.44
N ASP A 176 -14.92 2.33 -16.73
CA ASP A 176 -14.83 2.14 -15.29
C ASP A 176 -13.86 0.99 -14.98
N LEU A 177 -12.96 1.26 -14.05
CA LEU A 177 -12.00 0.27 -13.57
C LEU A 177 -12.29 -0.04 -12.11
N ALA A 178 -11.91 -1.25 -11.70
CA ALA A 178 -11.83 -1.62 -10.30
C ALA A 178 -10.83 -0.69 -9.59
N VAL A 179 -11.30 0.17 -8.68
CA VAL A 179 -10.44 1.19 -8.04
C VAL A 179 -10.11 0.87 -6.58
N ALA A 180 -10.58 -0.27 -6.07
CA ALA A 180 -10.39 -0.69 -4.69
C ALA A 180 -10.73 0.46 -3.73
N SER A 181 -9.90 0.67 -2.70
CA SER A 181 -10.13 1.67 -1.64
C SER A 181 -10.18 3.14 -2.09
N THR A 182 -9.96 3.45 -3.38
CA THR A 182 -10.10 4.83 -3.89
C THR A 182 -11.52 5.39 -3.67
N PHE A 183 -12.55 4.53 -3.62
CA PHE A 183 -13.93 4.94 -3.33
C PHE A 183 -14.08 5.69 -1.99
N LYS A 184 -13.15 5.51 -1.04
CA LYS A 184 -13.14 6.18 0.27
C LYS A 184 -13.04 7.71 0.14
N LEU A 185 -12.57 8.22 -1.00
CA LEU A 185 -12.59 9.65 -1.28
C LEU A 185 -14.02 10.21 -1.34
N TYR A 186 -14.99 9.45 -1.84
CA TYR A 186 -16.41 9.85 -1.78
C TYR A 186 -16.97 9.81 -0.35
N VAL A 187 -16.54 8.84 0.46
CA VAL A 187 -16.90 8.78 1.88
C VAL A 187 -16.33 10.00 2.62
N LEU A 188 -15.11 10.41 2.30
CA LEU A 188 -14.48 11.60 2.86
C LEU A 188 -15.22 12.88 2.47
N GLU A 189 -15.59 13.03 1.19
CA GLU A 189 -16.35 14.20 0.74
C GLU A 189 -17.74 14.26 1.39
N ALA A 190 -18.44 13.12 1.49
CA ALA A 190 -19.71 13.04 2.21
C ALA A 190 -19.56 13.46 3.68
N LEU A 191 -18.51 12.99 4.36
CA LEU A 191 -18.21 13.35 5.75
C LEU A 191 -17.95 14.85 5.90
N ARG A 192 -17.08 15.41 5.04
CA ARG A 192 -16.74 16.84 5.06
C ARG A 192 -18.00 17.70 4.88
N GLN A 193 -18.82 17.39 3.88
CA GLN A 193 -20.07 18.09 3.61
C GLN A 193 -21.06 17.96 4.78
N LYS A 194 -21.08 16.80 5.44
CA LYS A 194 -21.92 16.60 6.63
C LYS A 194 -21.47 17.47 7.80
N VAL A 195 -20.16 17.56 8.03
CA VAL A 195 -19.55 18.42 9.07
C VAL A 195 -19.79 19.89 8.78
N ASP A 196 -19.68 20.32 7.51
CA ASP A 196 -19.83 21.73 7.15
C ASP A 196 -21.30 22.19 7.18
N ALA A 197 -22.24 21.32 6.82
CA ALA A 197 -23.66 21.66 6.72
C ALA A 197 -24.45 21.51 8.02
N ASP A 198 -23.97 20.68 8.97
CA ASP A 198 -24.70 20.32 10.18
C ASP A 198 -24.02 20.90 11.42
N PRO A 199 -24.57 21.96 12.06
CA PRO A 199 -23.92 22.64 13.18
C PRO A 199 -23.75 21.78 14.44
N ASP A 200 -24.49 20.68 14.54
CA ASP A 200 -24.40 19.74 15.66
C ASP A 200 -23.29 18.67 15.45
N ILE A 201 -22.70 18.63 14.25
CA ILE A 201 -21.65 17.69 13.88
C ILE A 201 -20.36 18.46 13.63
N ASN A 202 -19.29 18.06 14.32
CA ASN A 202 -17.96 18.60 14.06
C ASN A 202 -16.91 17.49 14.08
N TRP A 203 -15.68 17.82 13.73
CA TRP A 203 -14.57 16.87 13.68
C TRP A 203 -14.28 16.17 15.03
N GLN A 204 -14.69 16.76 16.16
CA GLN A 204 -14.57 16.19 17.50
C GLN A 204 -15.80 15.37 17.93
N THR A 205 -16.86 15.32 17.12
CA THR A 205 -17.97 14.40 17.34
C THR A 205 -17.44 12.97 17.39
N THR A 206 -17.80 12.23 18.44
CA THR A 206 -17.31 10.86 18.65
C THR A 206 -18.36 9.83 18.30
N ILE A 207 -17.94 8.74 17.66
CA ILE A 207 -18.73 7.53 17.44
C ILE A 207 -18.06 6.33 18.10
N PRO A 208 -18.81 5.36 18.65
CA PRO A 208 -18.23 4.15 19.22
C PRO A 208 -17.78 3.18 18.13
N ILE A 209 -16.68 2.47 18.36
CA ILE A 209 -16.32 1.26 17.60
C ILE A 209 -17.35 0.17 17.90
N LEU A 210 -17.98 -0.38 16.86
CA LEU A 210 -18.97 -1.44 16.97
C LEU A 210 -18.43 -2.72 16.32
N ASN A 211 -18.46 -3.83 17.07
CA ASN A 211 -18.00 -5.14 16.57
C ASN A 211 -18.68 -5.54 15.25
N LYS A 212 -19.96 -5.19 15.07
CA LYS A 212 -20.73 -5.49 13.85
C LYS A 212 -20.27 -4.70 12.62
N LEU A 213 -19.54 -3.60 12.79
CA LEU A 213 -19.02 -2.76 11.72
C LEU A 213 -17.51 -2.94 11.50
N LYS A 214 -16.89 -3.90 12.20
CA LYS A 214 -15.48 -4.24 11.97
C LYS A 214 -15.32 -4.96 10.63
N SER A 215 -14.27 -4.57 9.93
CA SER A 215 -13.88 -5.13 8.63
C SER A 215 -12.50 -5.79 8.71
N LEU A 216 -12.04 -6.38 7.61
CA LEU A 216 -10.68 -6.96 7.50
C LEU A 216 -9.65 -5.85 7.19
N PRO A 217 -8.34 -6.11 7.42
CA PRO A 217 -7.27 -5.23 6.94
C PRO A 217 -7.41 -4.88 5.44
N SER A 218 -6.88 -3.75 4.96
CA SER A 218 -6.01 -2.77 5.60
C SER A 218 -6.67 -1.98 6.75
N GLY A 219 -5.82 -1.40 7.60
CA GLY A 219 -6.23 -0.73 8.83
C GLY A 219 -5.90 -1.50 10.10
N VAL A 220 -6.16 -0.86 11.24
CA VAL A 220 -5.90 -1.40 12.57
C VAL A 220 -7.12 -1.32 13.49
N MET A 221 -8.13 -0.51 13.17
CA MET A 221 -9.30 -0.31 14.05
C MET A 221 -10.16 -1.56 14.25
N HIS A 222 -10.04 -2.57 13.38
CA HIS A 222 -10.64 -3.89 13.58
C HIS A 222 -10.17 -4.56 14.89
N THR A 223 -8.96 -4.24 15.36
CA THR A 223 -8.39 -4.76 16.63
C THR A 223 -8.84 -3.98 17.87
N TRP A 224 -9.45 -2.80 17.71
CA TRP A 224 -9.78 -1.93 18.82
C TRP A 224 -10.98 -2.46 19.60
N GLU A 225 -11.05 -2.14 20.90
CA GLU A 225 -12.11 -2.65 21.76
C GLU A 225 -13.49 -2.10 21.35
N ASN A 226 -14.52 -2.94 21.44
CA ASN A 226 -15.90 -2.52 21.20
C ASN A 226 -16.32 -1.45 22.22
N GLY A 227 -16.95 -0.37 21.75
CA GLY A 227 -17.35 0.78 22.55
C GLY A 227 -16.29 1.86 22.67
N THR A 228 -15.07 1.66 22.15
CA THR A 228 -14.04 2.71 22.10
C THR A 228 -14.61 3.94 21.37
N LEU A 229 -14.64 5.09 22.03
CA LEU A 229 -15.09 6.35 21.44
C LEU A 229 -13.98 6.95 20.59
N VAL A 230 -14.28 7.22 19.33
CA VAL A 230 -13.32 7.74 18.34
C VAL A 230 -13.94 8.94 17.65
N THR A 231 -13.15 10.02 17.47
CA THR A 231 -13.63 11.22 16.79
C THR A 231 -13.80 10.97 15.29
N LEU A 232 -14.67 11.74 14.64
CA LEU A 232 -14.81 11.72 13.18
C LEU A 232 -13.49 12.06 12.48
N GLN A 233 -12.69 12.97 13.05
CA GLN A 233 -11.35 13.27 12.56
C GLN A 233 -10.45 12.03 12.54
N THR A 234 -10.34 11.29 13.66
CA THR A 234 -9.49 10.10 13.72
C THR A 234 -9.99 8.99 12.78
N MET A 235 -11.31 8.84 12.64
CA MET A 235 -11.90 7.92 11.65
C MET A 235 -11.49 8.29 10.22
N ALA A 236 -11.59 9.57 9.85
CA ALA A 236 -11.20 10.05 8.53
C ALA A 236 -9.69 9.89 8.28
N ASP A 237 -8.86 10.26 9.27
CA ASP A 237 -7.39 10.13 9.18
C ASP A 237 -6.99 8.68 8.93
N TYR A 238 -7.52 7.73 9.70
CA TYR A 238 -7.21 6.30 9.54
C TYR A 238 -7.77 5.74 8.23
N MET A 239 -8.98 6.16 7.84
CA MET A 239 -9.59 5.77 6.56
C MET A 239 -8.70 6.14 5.38
N ILE A 240 -8.02 7.30 5.42
CA ILE A 240 -7.22 7.80 4.30
C ILE A 240 -5.74 7.41 4.41
N SER A 241 -5.10 7.61 5.56
CA SER A 241 -3.65 7.47 5.69
C SER A 241 -3.15 6.02 5.61
N ILE A 242 -3.96 5.07 6.07
CA ILE A 242 -3.65 3.63 6.07
C ILE A 242 -4.74 2.80 5.42
N SER A 243 -5.69 3.45 4.74
CA SER A 243 -6.83 2.78 4.13
C SER A 243 -7.61 1.91 5.13
N ASP A 244 -7.91 2.41 6.32
CA ASP A 244 -8.58 1.61 7.36
C ASP A 244 -10.02 1.27 6.97
N ASN A 245 -10.27 -0.01 6.71
CA ASN A 245 -11.56 -0.53 6.28
C ASN A 245 -12.62 -0.47 7.39
N THR A 246 -12.22 -0.64 8.66
CA THR A 246 -13.15 -0.54 9.78
C THR A 246 -13.59 0.92 9.96
N ALA A 247 -12.67 1.88 9.90
CA ALA A 247 -13.01 3.30 9.92
C ALA A 247 -13.97 3.68 8.79
N THR A 248 -13.71 3.18 7.58
CA THR A 248 -14.55 3.38 6.39
C THR A 248 -15.99 2.93 6.63
N ASP A 249 -16.17 1.69 7.10
CA ASP A 249 -17.51 1.11 7.29
C ASP A 249 -18.28 1.80 8.42
N HIS A 250 -17.58 2.28 9.46
CA HIS A 250 -18.18 3.09 10.52
C HIS A 250 -18.64 4.45 10.00
N LEU A 251 -17.85 5.11 9.16
CA LEU A 251 -18.23 6.40 8.55
C LEU A 251 -19.42 6.25 7.61
N ILE A 252 -19.45 5.23 6.76
CA ILE A 252 -20.61 4.95 5.89
C ILE A 252 -21.86 4.68 6.73
N HIS A 253 -21.74 3.92 7.82
CA HIS A 253 -22.85 3.66 8.72
C HIS A 253 -23.34 4.94 9.41
N TYR A 254 -22.44 5.72 10.00
CA TYR A 254 -22.75 6.98 10.69
C TYR A 254 -23.43 7.99 9.77
N LEU A 255 -22.93 8.13 8.54
CA LEU A 255 -23.45 9.07 7.55
C LEU A 255 -24.78 8.62 6.92
N ASN A 256 -25.15 7.35 7.07
CA ASN A 256 -26.14 6.64 6.25
C ASN A 256 -25.63 6.38 4.81
N ARG A 257 -25.78 5.13 4.34
CA ARG A 257 -25.35 4.71 3.00
C ARG A 257 -25.94 5.59 1.90
N THR A 258 -27.24 5.87 1.95
CA THR A 258 -27.95 6.67 0.94
C THR A 258 -27.40 8.09 0.83
N TYR A 259 -26.99 8.66 1.96
CA TYR A 259 -26.36 9.98 1.97
C TYR A 259 -25.00 9.94 1.27
N VAL A 260 -24.17 8.93 1.56
CA VAL A 260 -22.88 8.75 0.86
C VAL A 260 -23.10 8.49 -0.64
N GLU A 261 -24.09 7.67 -0.99
CA GLU A 261 -24.46 7.39 -2.39
C GLU A 261 -24.86 8.64 -3.17
N SER A 262 -25.36 9.69 -2.51
CA SER A 262 -25.70 10.96 -3.17
C SER A 262 -24.49 11.76 -3.67
N PHE A 263 -23.28 11.38 -3.25
CA PHE A 263 -22.01 11.98 -3.72
C PHE A 263 -21.37 11.19 -4.87
N LEU A 264 -21.92 10.01 -5.21
CA LEU A 264 -21.41 9.19 -6.30
C LEU A 264 -21.87 9.72 -7.67
N PRO A 265 -21.19 9.34 -8.76
CA PRO A 265 -21.67 9.61 -10.12
C PRO A 265 -23.10 9.10 -10.33
N THR A 266 -23.88 9.83 -11.14
CA THR A 266 -25.32 9.54 -11.35
C THR A 266 -25.59 8.17 -11.97
N ASP A 267 -24.61 7.63 -12.69
CA ASP A 267 -24.62 6.33 -13.37
C ASP A 267 -23.93 5.21 -12.55
N TYR A 268 -23.47 5.51 -11.33
CA TYR A 268 -22.88 4.50 -10.45
C TYR A 268 -23.86 3.35 -10.16
N ALA A 269 -23.36 2.11 -10.26
CA ALA A 269 -24.14 0.90 -10.00
C ALA A 269 -24.39 0.69 -8.50
N LEU A 270 -25.54 1.17 -8.00
CA LEU A 270 -25.96 1.01 -6.62
C LEU A 270 -26.30 -0.45 -6.24
N PRO A 271 -26.17 -0.83 -4.95
CA PRO A 271 -25.75 -0.01 -3.80
C PRO A 271 -24.22 0.16 -3.68
N LEU A 272 -23.78 1.22 -3.01
CA LEU A 272 -22.39 1.37 -2.57
C LEU A 272 -22.07 0.32 -1.53
N LEU A 273 -21.18 -0.63 -1.82
CA LEU A 273 -20.76 -1.64 -0.86
C LEU A 273 -19.88 -1.05 0.25
N LYS A 274 -20.09 -1.49 1.50
CA LYS A 274 -19.09 -1.37 2.56
C LYS A 274 -17.95 -2.37 2.32
N THR A 275 -16.80 -2.14 2.93
CA THR A 275 -15.64 -3.04 2.78
C THR A 275 -15.92 -4.43 3.34
N ALA A 276 -16.56 -4.53 4.51
CA ALA A 276 -16.96 -5.79 5.09
C ALA A 276 -17.96 -6.55 4.20
N GLU A 277 -18.85 -5.84 3.51
CA GLU A 277 -19.82 -6.46 2.59
C GLU A 277 -19.13 -7.03 1.36
N SER A 278 -18.20 -6.28 0.76
CA SER A 278 -17.37 -6.77 -0.34
C SER A 278 -16.63 -8.06 0.04
N PHE A 279 -15.98 -8.09 1.21
CA PHE A 279 -15.26 -9.27 1.70
C PHE A 279 -16.17 -10.48 1.95
N LYS A 280 -17.33 -10.28 2.59
CA LYS A 280 -18.27 -11.37 2.85
C LYS A 280 -18.85 -11.93 1.55
N LEU A 281 -19.24 -11.07 0.60
CA LEU A 281 -19.73 -11.49 -0.72
C LEU A 281 -18.67 -12.32 -1.47
N ARG A 282 -17.40 -11.91 -1.41
CA ARG A 282 -16.32 -12.62 -2.10
C ARG A 282 -15.95 -13.95 -1.45
N TRP A 283 -15.94 -14.05 -0.13
CA TRP A 283 -15.25 -15.17 0.55
C TRP A 283 -16.10 -15.97 1.54
N LEU A 284 -17.28 -15.48 1.91
CA LEU A 284 -18.21 -16.26 2.72
C LEU A 284 -19.31 -16.94 1.89
N LEU A 285 -19.66 -16.37 0.73
CA LEU A 285 -20.63 -16.96 -0.17
C LEU A 285 -19.99 -17.96 -1.13
N ASP A 286 -20.71 -19.05 -1.42
CA ASP A 286 -20.41 -19.90 -2.55
C ASP A 286 -20.81 -19.26 -3.89
N ASP A 287 -20.41 -19.87 -5.00
CA ASP A 287 -20.67 -19.32 -6.34
C ASP A 287 -22.16 -19.21 -6.65
N THR A 288 -23.00 -20.11 -6.13
CA THR A 288 -24.45 -20.11 -6.36
C THR A 288 -25.11 -18.97 -5.60
N GLU A 289 -24.74 -18.78 -4.33
CA GLU A 289 -25.21 -17.68 -3.48
C GLU A 289 -24.79 -16.32 -4.05
N LEU A 290 -23.54 -16.22 -4.52
CA LEU A 290 -23.03 -14.99 -5.13
C LEU A 290 -23.72 -14.69 -6.47
N GLN A 291 -23.94 -15.69 -7.33
CA GLN A 291 -24.72 -15.51 -8.56
C GLN A 291 -26.13 -15.02 -8.24
N TYR A 292 -26.79 -15.62 -7.25
CA TYR A 292 -28.12 -15.17 -6.82
C TYR A 292 -28.11 -13.70 -6.43
N TYR A 293 -27.18 -13.27 -5.57
CA TYR A 293 -27.04 -11.86 -5.18
C TYR A 293 -26.86 -10.94 -6.39
N LEU A 294 -26.05 -11.33 -7.38
CA LEU A 294 -25.79 -10.51 -8.57
C LEU A 294 -27.05 -10.29 -9.43
N THR A 295 -27.98 -11.26 -9.46
CA THR A 295 -29.25 -11.16 -10.21
C THR A 295 -30.31 -10.27 -9.55
N LEU A 296 -30.13 -9.91 -8.28
CA LEU A 296 -31.09 -9.11 -7.53
C LEU A 296 -31.18 -7.68 -8.08
N ASN A 297 -32.38 -7.08 -8.02
CA ASN A 297 -32.53 -5.64 -8.26
C ASN A 297 -31.97 -4.82 -7.08
N ILE A 298 -31.84 -3.51 -7.25
CA ILE A 298 -31.18 -2.61 -6.27
C ILE A 298 -31.81 -2.74 -4.88
N THR A 299 -33.14 -2.68 -4.77
CA THR A 299 -33.84 -2.80 -3.48
C THR A 299 -33.60 -4.16 -2.83
N GLN A 300 -33.62 -5.23 -3.62
CA GLN A 300 -33.35 -6.58 -3.13
C GLN A 300 -31.89 -6.74 -2.69
N LYS A 301 -30.92 -6.14 -3.40
CA LYS A 301 -29.51 -6.12 -2.99
C LYS A 301 -29.34 -5.42 -1.65
N GLN A 302 -29.95 -4.24 -1.47
CA GLN A 302 -29.91 -3.51 -0.21
C GLN A 302 -30.47 -4.35 0.95
N VAL A 303 -31.64 -4.97 0.76
CA VAL A 303 -32.22 -5.88 1.76
C VAL A 303 -31.28 -7.06 2.04
N TYR A 304 -30.68 -7.67 1.01
CA TYR A 304 -29.73 -8.77 1.17
C TYR A 304 -28.52 -8.36 2.02
N LEU A 305 -27.94 -7.20 1.75
CA LEU A 305 -26.81 -6.64 2.49
C LEU A 305 -27.16 -6.38 3.96
N ASP A 306 -28.30 -5.73 4.19
CA ASP A 306 -28.70 -5.26 5.53
C ASP A 306 -29.33 -6.37 6.40
N THR A 307 -29.63 -7.54 5.83
CA THR A 307 -30.20 -8.68 6.56
C THR A 307 -29.29 -9.90 6.51
N ILE A 308 -29.23 -10.58 5.37
CA ILE A 308 -28.53 -11.84 5.19
C ILE A 308 -27.03 -11.66 5.43
N LEU A 309 -26.42 -10.67 4.77
CA LEU A 309 -24.97 -10.46 4.85
C LEU A 309 -24.54 -9.78 6.16
N TYR A 310 -25.43 -8.98 6.77
CA TYR A 310 -25.19 -8.28 8.02
C TYR A 310 -24.89 -9.26 9.17
N ASP A 311 -25.60 -10.38 9.22
CA ASP A 311 -25.48 -11.37 10.30
C ASP A 311 -24.26 -12.30 10.19
N LEU A 312 -23.64 -12.41 9.01
CA LEU A 312 -22.44 -13.23 8.84
C LEU A 312 -21.25 -12.66 9.61
N ASP A 313 -20.54 -13.50 10.35
CA ASP A 313 -19.29 -13.12 11.01
C ASP A 313 -18.15 -13.08 10.00
N ILE A 314 -17.59 -11.90 9.79
CA ILE A 314 -16.49 -11.67 8.85
C ILE A 314 -15.23 -12.47 9.23
N ASN A 315 -15.04 -12.80 10.51
CA ASN A 315 -13.86 -13.54 10.96
C ASN A 315 -13.85 -14.99 10.47
N LEU A 316 -14.99 -15.52 10.00
CA LEU A 316 -15.05 -16.85 9.37
C LEU A 316 -14.19 -16.94 8.11
N ILE A 317 -13.82 -15.80 7.50
CA ILE A 317 -12.90 -15.74 6.37
C ILE A 317 -11.53 -16.31 6.77
N TYR A 318 -11.02 -16.02 7.98
CA TYR A 318 -9.72 -16.54 8.42
C TYR A 318 -9.65 -18.07 8.53
N ASN A 319 -10.80 -18.76 8.58
CA ASN A 319 -10.87 -20.22 8.65
C ASN A 319 -10.82 -20.88 7.27
N LYS A 320 -10.81 -20.10 6.18
CA LYS A 320 -10.74 -20.62 4.81
C LYS A 320 -9.26 -20.86 4.46
N ILE A 321 -8.86 -22.14 4.49
CA ILE A 321 -7.46 -22.60 4.35
C ILE A 321 -6.91 -22.37 2.93
N ASP A 322 -7.77 -22.37 1.91
CA ASP A 322 -7.43 -22.14 0.50
C ASP A 322 -7.80 -20.73 0.02
N LEU A 323 -7.62 -19.71 0.86
CA LEU A 323 -7.69 -18.32 0.41
C LEU A 323 -6.45 -17.98 -0.41
N ASP A 324 -6.40 -18.48 -1.65
CA ASP A 324 -5.72 -17.69 -2.65
C ASP A 324 -6.65 -16.53 -3.01
N ILE A 325 -6.37 -15.36 -2.41
CA ILE A 325 -7.06 -14.10 -2.74
C ILE A 325 -6.91 -13.73 -4.24
N TRP A 326 -6.08 -14.48 -4.99
CA TRP A 326 -5.82 -14.34 -6.41
C TRP A 326 -6.29 -15.53 -7.28
N GLU A 327 -6.84 -16.61 -6.73
CA GLU A 327 -7.31 -17.78 -7.51
C GLU A 327 -8.85 -17.83 -7.59
N GLY A 328 -9.40 -18.35 -8.70
CA GLY A 328 -10.85 -18.55 -8.89
C GLY A 328 -11.66 -17.29 -9.22
N ILE A 329 -11.03 -16.32 -9.90
CA ILE A 329 -11.57 -14.96 -10.08
C ILE A 329 -12.33 -14.74 -11.40
N ASP A 330 -13.56 -15.25 -11.54
CA ASP A 330 -14.42 -14.71 -12.62
C ASP A 330 -15.62 -13.96 -12.05
N ILE A 331 -16.50 -14.65 -11.32
CA ILE A 331 -17.66 -14.00 -10.70
C ILE A 331 -17.28 -13.02 -9.58
N ARG A 332 -16.23 -13.33 -8.78
CA ARG A 332 -15.82 -12.52 -7.63
C ARG A 332 -15.26 -11.15 -8.02
N LYS A 333 -14.74 -10.98 -9.24
CA LYS A 333 -14.32 -9.67 -9.79
C LYS A 333 -15.48 -8.69 -9.86
N GLN A 334 -16.71 -9.17 -10.03
CA GLN A 334 -17.89 -8.31 -10.15
C GLN A 334 -18.24 -7.62 -8.83
N ILE A 335 -17.73 -8.11 -7.70
CA ILE A 335 -17.88 -7.46 -6.39
C ILE A 335 -16.71 -6.51 -6.22
N GLU A 336 -16.82 -5.27 -6.66
CA GLU A 336 -15.76 -4.26 -6.56
C GLU A 336 -16.38 -2.86 -6.73
N TRP A 337 -15.63 -1.81 -6.39
CA TRP A 337 -16.02 -0.45 -6.69
C TRP A 337 -15.45 -0.04 -8.05
N TYR A 338 -16.34 0.38 -8.96
CA TYR A 338 -15.99 0.73 -10.32
C TYR A 338 -16.20 2.22 -10.54
N PHE A 339 -15.16 2.91 -10.99
CA PHE A 339 -15.19 4.31 -11.38
C PHE A 339 -14.22 4.54 -12.53
N ASN A 340 -14.49 5.54 -13.36
CA ASN A 340 -13.50 6.01 -14.32
C ASN A 340 -12.57 7.07 -13.70
N SER A 341 -11.41 7.29 -14.34
CA SER A 341 -10.39 8.19 -13.81
C SER A 341 -10.85 9.65 -13.75
N THR A 342 -11.79 10.07 -14.61
CA THR A 342 -12.29 11.46 -14.61
C THR A 342 -13.19 11.75 -13.41
N GLU A 343 -13.98 10.76 -12.97
CA GLU A 343 -14.81 10.87 -11.78
C GLU A 343 -13.99 11.03 -10.51
N ILE A 344 -12.90 10.27 -10.38
CA ILE A 344 -12.01 10.34 -9.22
C ILE A 344 -11.34 11.72 -9.12
N VAL A 345 -10.87 12.28 -10.25
CA VAL A 345 -10.23 13.61 -10.26
C VAL A 345 -11.23 14.74 -9.99
N LYS A 346 -12.52 14.55 -10.29
CA LYS A 346 -13.57 15.52 -9.95
C LYS A 346 -13.86 15.61 -8.45
N ILE A 347 -13.37 14.67 -7.62
CA ILE A 347 -13.45 14.78 -6.16
C ILE A 347 -12.51 15.89 -5.70
N LYS A 348 -12.97 17.13 -5.82
CA LYS A 348 -12.26 18.32 -5.37
C LYS A 348 -12.59 18.58 -3.91
N PHE A 349 -11.58 18.46 -3.04
CA PHE A 349 -11.65 19.03 -1.71
C PHE A 349 -11.41 20.53 -1.86
N SER A 350 -12.47 21.33 -1.93
CA SER A 350 -12.33 22.79 -2.10
C SER A 350 -11.61 23.39 -0.89
N ASP A 351 -10.61 24.23 -1.15
CA ASP A 351 -9.97 25.09 -0.14
C ASP A 351 -10.95 26.20 0.32
N GLN A 352 -11.94 25.85 1.13
CA GLN A 352 -12.76 26.87 1.83
C GLN A 352 -12.11 27.34 3.14
N CYS A 353 -10.88 26.90 3.46
CA CYS A 353 -10.18 27.29 4.68
C CYS A 353 -9.52 28.68 4.65
N GLU A 354 -9.46 29.40 3.52
CA GLU A 354 -8.72 30.69 3.47
C GLU A 354 -9.54 31.96 3.76
N THR A 355 -10.87 31.91 3.95
CA THR A 355 -11.67 33.15 4.06
C THR A 355 -12.30 33.43 5.44
N GLN A 356 -11.92 32.75 6.53
CA GLN A 356 -12.48 33.04 7.87
C GLN A 356 -11.54 33.75 8.86
N ASN A 357 -10.31 34.12 8.49
CA ASN A 357 -9.39 34.87 9.36
C ASN A 357 -8.99 36.25 8.80
N ALA A 358 -9.94 36.96 8.19
CA ALA A 358 -9.81 38.38 7.88
C ALA A 358 -11.12 39.12 8.21
N GLY A 359 -11.32 39.39 9.50
CA GLY A 359 -12.44 40.18 10.03
C GLY A 359 -12.10 40.72 11.41
#